data_AF-A0A2N0KPI8-F1
#
_entry.id   AF-A0A2N0KPI8-F1
#
_cell.length_a   1.000
_cell.length_b   1.000
_cell.length_c   1.000
_cell.angle_alpha   90.00
_cell.angle_beta   90.00
_cell.angle_gamma   90.00
#
_symmetry.space_group_name_H-M   'P 1'
#
loop_
_entity.id
_entity.type
_entity.pdbx_description
1 polymer ?
#
loop_
_entity_poly.entity_id
_entity_poly.type
_entity_poly.pdbx_seq_one_letter_code
_entity_poly.pdbx_strand_id
1 'polypeptide(L)'
;MSTLQAIELELPSGSGFQPPPELGCVVVLADGEISELDLKMIPGPDGPNDIDQVERFTELDLPPEQYIAYATVAVRLLQAEIDRRG
;
A
#
# COMPACT_ATOMS: atom_id res chain seq x y z
N MET A 1 -16.53 7.81 10.53
CA MET A 1 -16.32 6.98 9.33
C MET A 1 -14.82 6.95 9.09
N SER A 2 -14.14 5.82 9.33
CA SER A 2 -12.72 5.66 9.00
C SER A 2 -12.62 5.33 7.52
N THR A 3 -12.28 6.32 6.69
CA THR A 3 -12.36 6.20 5.22
C THR A 3 -11.04 5.82 4.55
N LEU A 4 -10.00 5.49 5.32
CA LEU A 4 -8.74 4.97 4.78
C LEU A 4 -8.31 3.78 5.63
N GLN A 5 -8.32 2.58 5.02
CA GLN A 5 -7.95 1.31 5.64
C GLN A 5 -6.73 0.69 4.94
N ALA A 6 -5.73 1.51 4.63
CA ALA A 6 -4.47 1.07 4.08
C ALA A 6 -3.35 1.48 5.04
N ILE A 7 -2.46 0.55 5.39
CA ILE A 7 -1.26 0.83 6.19
C ILE A 7 -0.06 0.69 5.26
N GLU A 8 0.75 1.74 5.16
CA GLU A 8 1.99 1.72 4.37
C GLU A 8 2.99 0.71 4.93
N LEU A 9 3.57 -0.09 4.02
CA LEU A 9 4.56 -1.10 4.33
C LEU A 9 5.93 -0.63 3.87
N GLU A 10 6.80 -0.33 4.83
CA GLU A 10 8.21 -0.05 4.55
C GLU A 10 9.07 -1.26 4.92
N LEU A 11 9.90 -1.71 3.97
CA LEU A 11 10.91 -2.72 4.27
C LEU A 11 12.03 -2.11 5.13
N PRO A 12 12.47 -2.78 6.21
CA PRO A 12 13.55 -2.27 7.04
C PRO A 12 14.84 -2.05 6.23
N SER A 13 15.53 -0.94 6.50
CA SER A 13 16.86 -0.67 5.96
C SER A 13 17.79 -1.86 6.23
N GLY A 14 18.38 -2.43 5.17
CA GLY A 14 19.25 -3.61 5.27
C GLY A 14 18.54 -4.96 5.16
N SER A 15 17.28 -5.00 4.73
CA SER A 15 16.55 -6.24 4.41
C SER A 15 17.18 -7.08 3.29
N GLY A 16 18.13 -6.52 2.53
CA GLY A 16 18.74 -7.16 1.36
C GLY A 16 17.85 -7.14 0.11
N PHE A 17 16.61 -6.65 0.25
CA PHE A 17 15.66 -6.49 -0.85
C PHE A 17 15.52 -5.00 -1.16
N GLN A 18 15.83 -4.62 -2.40
CA GLN A 18 15.47 -3.31 -2.92
C GLN A 18 14.15 -3.43 -3.70
N PRO A 19 13.15 -2.61 -3.39
CA PRO A 19 11.95 -2.57 -4.21
C PRO A 19 12.32 -2.15 -5.64
N PRO A 20 11.60 -2.64 -6.66
CA PRO A 20 11.74 -2.16 -8.03
C PRO A 20 11.59 -0.63 -8.08
N PRO A 21 12.39 0.09 -8.89
CA PRO A 21 12.31 1.56 -8.97
C PRO A 21 10.96 2.10 -9.44
N GLU A 22 10.20 1.25 -10.13
CA GLU A 22 8.87 1.53 -10.67
C GLU A 22 7.73 1.16 -9.72
N LEU A 23 8.03 0.49 -8.60
CA LEU A 23 7.03 0.13 -7.61
C LEU A 23 6.62 1.37 -6.80
N GLY A 24 5.33 1.68 -6.81
CA GLY A 24 4.70 2.70 -5.99
C GLY A 24 4.67 2.37 -4.50
N CYS A 25 3.80 3.05 -3.75
CA CYS A 25 3.65 2.81 -2.32
C CYS A 25 3.04 1.43 -2.09
N VAL A 26 3.70 0.56 -1.34
CA VAL A 26 3.13 -0.74 -0.95
C VAL A 26 2.33 -0.58 0.32
N VAL A 27 1.10 -1.08 0.31
CA VAL A 27 0.18 -0.97 1.45
C VAL A 27 -0.46 -2.31 1.77
N VAL A 28 -0.85 -2.52 3.04
CA VAL A 28 -1.77 -3.59 3.44
C VAL A 28 -3.15 -3.01 3.69
N LEU A 29 -4.16 -3.60 3.07
CA LEU A 29 -5.56 -3.24 3.19
C LEU A 29 -6.21 -3.89 4.43
N ALA A 30 -7.39 -3.43 4.83
CA ALA A 30 -8.11 -3.95 5.99
C ALA A 30 -8.50 -5.43 5.91
N ASP A 31 -8.67 -5.96 4.69
CA ASP A 31 -8.92 -7.38 4.44
C ASP A 31 -7.63 -8.22 4.42
N GLY A 32 -6.48 -7.57 4.55
CA GLY A 32 -5.16 -8.19 4.54
C GLY A 32 -4.54 -8.33 3.15
N GLU A 33 -5.18 -7.84 2.09
CA GLU A 33 -4.58 -7.78 0.77
C GLU A 33 -3.38 -6.81 0.78
N ILE A 34 -2.27 -7.22 0.15
CA ILE A 34 -1.11 -6.35 -0.05
C ILE A 34 -1.16 -5.85 -1.49
N SER A 35 -1.22 -4.55 -1.64
CA SER A 35 -1.39 -3.90 -2.95
C SER A 35 -0.38 -2.77 -3.12
N GLU A 36 -0.05 -2.50 -4.37
CA GLU A 36 0.53 -1.23 -4.78
C GLU A 36 -0.57 -0.15 -4.82
N LEU A 37 -0.35 0.94 -4.11
CA LEU A 37 -1.17 2.15 -4.13
C LEU A 37 -0.55 3.17 -5.08
N ASP A 38 -1.30 3.46 -6.14
CA ASP A 38 -1.05 4.54 -7.07
C ASP A 38 -2.09 5.65 -6.91
N LEU A 39 -1.64 6.90 -7.06
CA LEU A 39 -2.54 8.05 -7.15
C LEU A 39 -2.71 8.46 -8.61
N LYS A 40 -3.90 8.22 -9.17
CA LYS A 40 -4.22 8.59 -10.54
C LYS A 40 -4.92 9.93 -10.61
N MET A 41 -4.46 10.76 -11.56
CA MET A 41 -5.11 12.02 -11.90
C MET A 41 -6.25 11.74 -12.89
N ILE A 42 -7.45 12.20 -12.58
CA ILE A 42 -8.62 12.12 -13.46
C ILE A 42 -9.19 13.54 -13.68
N PRO A 43 -9.87 13.79 -14.80
CA PRO A 43 -10.58 15.05 -14.98
C PRO A 43 -11.62 15.23 -13.88
N GLY A 44 -11.59 16.41 -13.24
CA GLY A 44 -12.56 16.80 -12.23
C GLY A 44 -13.94 17.07 -12.83
N PRO A 45 -14.98 17.14 -11.98
CA PRO A 45 -16.37 17.31 -12.40
C PRO A 45 -16.61 18.64 -13.14
N ASP A 46 -15.81 19.67 -12.87
CA ASP A 46 -15.98 21.01 -13.43
C ASP A 46 -15.21 21.24 -14.75
N GLY A 47 -14.64 20.19 -15.34
CA GLY A 47 -14.06 20.20 -16.69
C GLY A 47 -12.53 20.04 -16.73
N PRO A 48 -11.90 20.18 -17.91
CA PRO A 48 -10.50 19.75 -18.14
C PRO A 48 -9.43 20.59 -17.41
N ASN A 49 -9.79 21.68 -16.73
CA ASN A 49 -8.90 22.47 -15.89
C ASN A 49 -8.98 22.08 -14.41
N ASP A 50 -9.95 21.24 -14.05
CA ASP A 50 -10.08 20.65 -12.73
C ASP A 50 -9.53 19.22 -12.78
N ILE A 51 -8.74 18.85 -11.79
CA ILE A 51 -8.08 17.54 -11.74
C ILE A 51 -8.32 16.94 -10.37
N ASP A 52 -9.07 15.85 -10.34
CA ASP A 52 -9.26 15.03 -9.15
C ASP A 52 -8.17 13.97 -9.05
N GLN A 53 -7.86 13.57 -7.83
CA GLN A 53 -6.93 12.49 -7.54
C GLN A 53 -7.69 11.31 -6.93
N VAL A 54 -7.54 10.14 -7.54
CA VAL A 54 -8.17 8.90 -7.07
C VAL A 54 -7.12 7.85 -6.73
N GLU A 55 -7.35 7.16 -5.63
CA GLU A 55 -6.56 6.00 -5.21
C GLU A 55 -6.85 4.82 -6.13
N ARG A 56 -5.79 4.15 -6.60
CA ARG A 56 -5.88 2.89 -7.31
C ARG A 56 -5.01 1.86 -6.60
N PHE A 57 -5.64 0.79 -6.16
CA PHE A 57 -4.96 -0.38 -5.61
C PHE A 57 -4.79 -1.42 -6.71
N THR A 58 -3.57 -1.93 -6.86
CA THR A 58 -3.24 -3.03 -7.76
C THR A 58 -2.61 -4.14 -6.94
N GLU A 59 -3.05 -5.39 -7.12
CA GLU A 59 -2.46 -6.54 -6.44
C GLU A 59 -0.94 -6.57 -6.69
N LEU A 60 -0.18 -6.81 -5.62
CA LEU A 60 1.28 -6.72 -5.65
C LEU A 60 1.90 -7.93 -6.40
N ASP A 61 2.33 -7.72 -7.64
CA ASP A 61 3.00 -8.73 -8.46
C ASP A 61 4.53 -8.64 -8.31
N LEU A 62 5.05 -9.22 -7.22
CA LEU A 62 6.48 -9.26 -6.92
C LEU A 62 7.03 -10.70 -6.88
N PRO A 63 8.35 -10.88 -7.07
CA PRO A 63 9.00 -12.15 -6.80
C PRO A 63 8.68 -12.66 -5.38
N PRO A 64 8.48 -13.97 -5.17
CA PRO A 64 8.04 -14.52 -3.89
C PRO A 64 8.88 -14.08 -2.69
N GLU A 65 10.20 -13.95 -2.87
CA GLU A 65 11.12 -13.52 -1.82
C GLU A 65 10.81 -12.10 -1.32
N GLN A 66 10.52 -11.17 -2.25
CA GLN A 66 10.17 -9.79 -1.93
C GLN A 66 8.76 -9.72 -1.33
N TYR A 67 7.80 -10.48 -1.90
CA TYR A 67 6.45 -10.57 -1.37
C TYR A 67 6.44 -11.05 0.09
N ILE A 68 7.21 -12.08 0.42
CA ILE A 68 7.33 -12.61 1.79
C ILE A 68 7.92 -11.56 2.74
N ALA A 69 8.89 -10.76 2.28
CA ALA A 69 9.43 -9.67 3.09
C ALA A 69 8.35 -8.64 3.45
N TYR A 70 7.55 -8.20 2.48
CA TYR A 70 6.42 -7.30 2.72
C TYR A 70 5.34 -7.93 3.62
N ALA A 71 4.96 -9.18 3.36
CA ALA A 71 3.99 -9.90 4.18
C ALA A 71 4.43 -10.02 5.64
N THR A 72 5.73 -10.22 5.89
CA THR A 72 6.28 -10.27 7.25
C THR A 72 6.11 -8.94 7.98
N VAL A 73 6.31 -7.81 7.29
CA VAL A 73 6.09 -6.47 7.86
C VAL A 73 4.60 -6.23 8.10
N ALA A 74 3.75 -6.57 7.12
CA ALA A 74 2.30 -6.42 7.21
C ALA A 74 1.73 -7.13 8.45
N VAL A 75 2.09 -8.39 8.68
CA VAL A 75 1.63 -9.17 9.84
C VAL A 75 2.01 -8.49 11.16
N ARG A 76 3.22 -7.93 11.27
CA ARG A 76 3.66 -7.24 12.48
C ARG A 76 2.86 -5.96 12.75
N LEU A 77 2.61 -5.18 11.70
CA LEU A 77 1.84 -3.94 11.81
C LEU A 77 0.36 -4.22 12.12
N LEU A 78 -0.23 -5.22 11.48
CA LEU A 78 -1.58 -5.66 11.77
C LEU A 78 -1.70 -6.17 13.21
N GLN A 79 -0.74 -6.95 13.70
CA GLN A 79 -0.72 -7.39 15.09
C GLN A 79 -0.67 -6.19 16.06
N ALA A 80 0.23 -5.23 15.82
CA ALA A 80 0.32 -4.03 16.65
C ALA A 80 -0.98 -3.21 16.63
N GLU A 81 -1.65 -3.15 15.49
CA GLU A 81 -2.93 -2.46 15.33
C GLU A 81 -4.08 -3.20 16.05
N ILE A 82 -4.07 -4.54 16.05
CA ILE A 82 -5.00 -5.36 16.83
C ILE A 82 -4.79 -5.10 18.33
N ASP A 83 -3.53 -5.14 18.80
CA ASP A 83 -3.18 -4.91 20.20
C ASP A 83 -3.57 -3.50 20.66
N ARG A 84 -3.49 -2.50 19.78
CA ARG A 84 -3.91 -1.11 20.05
C ARG A 84 -5.42 -0.96 20.21
N ARG A 85 -6.21 -1.82 19.57
CA ARG A 85 -7.68 -1.79 19.58
C ARG A 85 -8.31 -2.63 20.68
N GLY A 86 -7.58 -3.63 21.19
CA GLY A 86 -7.97 -4.48 22.33
C GLY A 86 -7.80 -3.79 23.68
#